data_AF-A0A1I3EGS1-F1
#
_entry.id   AF-A0A1I3EGS1-F1
#
_cell.length_a   1.000
_cell.length_b   1.000
_cell.length_c   1.000
_cell.angle_alpha   90.00
_cell.angle_beta   90.00
_cell.angle_gamma   90.00
#
_symmetry.space_group_name_H-M   'P 1'
#
loop_
_entity.id
_entity.type
_entity.pdbx_description
1 polymer ?
#
loop_
_entity_poly.entity_id
_entity_poly.type
_entity_poly.pdbx_seq_one_letter_code
_entity_poly.pdbx_strand_id
1 'polypeptide(L)'
;MRHYEHLTLYERENLLFLRAKGYSITAIAESMWRNKGIISRELRRNSVGSQYMPVVAQHQYQARRAYCKPHNRLEHTSLLELVKHKLLECQWSPEEIARRLRAEYGQYVISTTTIYRAIYSGWLNAQKAFTASVIKKLRHRGKRKRKRSAEEKLGKIQISHDITERPAGAENRSEIGHWEADTVVGQQGKPAL
;
A
#
# COMPACT_ATOMS: atom_id res chain seq x y z
N MET A 1 -11.67 -2.98 -24.13
CA MET A 1 -12.45 -1.80 -23.70
C MET A 1 -11.57 -0.56 -23.83
N ARG A 2 -11.99 0.49 -24.53
CA ARG A 2 -11.23 1.75 -24.57
C ARG A 2 -11.47 2.49 -23.26
N HIS A 3 -10.39 2.80 -22.53
CA HIS A 3 -10.49 3.58 -21.29
C HIS A 3 -11.04 4.99 -21.59
N TYR A 4 -11.81 5.54 -20.65
CA TYR A 4 -12.34 6.90 -20.77
C TYR A 4 -11.19 7.90 -20.64
N GLU A 5 -10.85 8.57 -21.74
CA GLU A 5 -9.86 9.64 -21.77
C GLU A 5 -10.55 11.00 -21.71
N HIS A 6 -10.03 11.87 -20.83
CA HIS A 6 -10.48 13.26 -20.77
C HIS A 6 -9.84 14.05 -21.91
N LEU A 7 -10.58 15.00 -22.48
CA LEU A 7 -10.04 15.91 -23.48
C LEU A 7 -8.85 16.70 -22.91
N THR A 8 -7.84 16.91 -23.73
CA THR A 8 -6.70 17.79 -23.49
C THR A 8 -7.09 19.25 -23.75
N LEU A 9 -6.24 20.20 -23.34
CA LEU A 9 -6.47 21.62 -23.65
C LEU A 9 -6.52 21.86 -25.17
N TYR A 10 -5.59 21.26 -25.92
CA TYR A 10 -5.54 21.34 -27.38
C TYR A 10 -6.83 20.83 -28.04
N GLU A 11 -7.36 19.70 -27.58
CA GLU A 11 -8.63 19.19 -28.09
C GLU A 11 -9.81 20.10 -27.72
N ARG A 12 -9.78 20.74 -26.55
CA ARG A 12 -10.79 21.75 -26.18
C ARG A 12 -10.73 22.98 -27.10
N GLU A 13 -9.54 23.42 -27.51
CA GLU A 13 -9.35 24.51 -28.46
C GLU A 13 -9.87 24.14 -29.85
N ASN A 14 -9.55 22.94 -30.34
CA ASN A 14 -10.09 22.42 -31.60
C ASN A 14 -11.62 22.33 -31.56
N LEU A 15 -12.18 21.89 -30.44
CA LEU A 15 -13.63 21.87 -30.23
C LEU A 15 -14.25 23.27 -30.33
N LEU A 16 -13.61 24.29 -29.76
CA LEU A 16 -14.06 25.68 -29.90
C LEU A 16 -14.01 26.13 -31.37
N PHE A 17 -12.89 25.88 -32.06
CA PHE A 17 -12.69 26.27 -33.45
C PHE A 17 -13.71 25.64 -34.39
N LEU A 18 -13.94 24.33 -34.26
CA LEU A 18 -14.92 23.62 -35.09
C LEU A 18 -16.36 24.05 -34.78
N ARG A 19 -16.66 24.37 -33.53
CA ARG A 19 -17.97 24.91 -33.14
C ARG A 19 -18.20 26.31 -33.70
N ALA A 20 -17.16 27.17 -33.72
CA ALA A 20 -17.22 28.49 -34.33
C ALA A 20 -17.44 28.42 -35.85
N LYS A 21 -16.92 27.37 -36.50
CA LYS A 21 -17.18 27.07 -37.91
C LYS A 21 -18.57 26.47 -38.20
N GLY A 22 -19.39 26.22 -37.18
CA GLY A 22 -20.76 25.71 -37.34
C GLY A 22 -20.88 24.19 -37.54
N TYR A 23 -19.82 23.41 -37.28
CA TYR A 23 -19.90 21.95 -37.38
C TYR A 23 -20.84 21.35 -36.33
N SER A 24 -21.57 20.30 -36.73
CA SER A 24 -22.40 19.53 -35.81
C SER A 24 -21.54 18.72 -34.82
N ILE A 25 -22.10 18.38 -33.65
CA ILE A 25 -21.40 17.56 -32.64
C ILE A 25 -20.88 16.24 -33.23
N THR A 26 -21.64 15.64 -34.16
CA THR A 26 -21.24 14.39 -34.83
C THR A 26 -20.00 14.62 -35.71
N ALA A 27 -20.01 15.66 -36.57
CA ALA A 27 -18.89 15.97 -37.44
C ALA A 27 -17.63 16.36 -36.66
N ILE A 28 -17.79 17.08 -35.54
CA ILE A 28 -16.67 17.40 -34.64
C ILE A 28 -16.06 16.13 -34.04
N ALA A 29 -16.91 15.21 -33.58
CA ALA A 29 -16.46 13.97 -32.97
C ALA A 29 -15.68 13.11 -33.96
N GLU A 30 -16.14 13.01 -35.21
CA GLU A 30 -15.46 12.32 -36.31
C GLU A 30 -14.12 12.99 -36.65
N SER A 31 -14.11 14.32 -36.81
CA SER A 31 -12.88 15.09 -37.11
C SER A 31 -11.81 14.95 -36.02
N MET A 32 -12.22 14.88 -34.76
CA MET A 32 -11.31 14.74 -33.61
C MET A 32 -11.02 13.28 -33.25
N TRP A 33 -11.58 12.30 -33.98
CA TRP A 33 -11.50 10.87 -33.65
C TRP A 33 -11.94 10.54 -32.22
N ARG A 34 -12.92 11.29 -31.69
CA ARG A 34 -13.48 11.12 -30.34
C ARG A 34 -14.92 10.62 -30.41
N ASN A 35 -15.39 10.04 -29.31
CA ASN A 35 -16.79 9.63 -29.22
C ASN A 35 -17.71 10.87 -29.08
N LYS A 36 -18.82 10.89 -29.83
CA LYS A 36 -19.85 11.95 -29.77
C LYS A 36 -20.30 12.29 -28.34
N GLY A 37 -20.41 11.27 -27.48
CA GLY A 37 -20.78 11.44 -26.07
C GLY A 37 -19.72 12.18 -25.24
N ILE A 38 -18.44 12.13 -25.61
CA ILE A 38 -17.40 12.93 -24.93
C ILE A 38 -17.60 14.40 -25.25
N ILE A 39 -17.75 14.74 -26.54
CA ILE A 39 -17.97 16.12 -26.99
C ILE A 39 -19.25 16.70 -26.39
N SER A 40 -20.36 15.96 -26.46
CA SER A 40 -21.64 16.38 -25.88
C SER A 40 -21.55 16.63 -24.37
N ARG A 41 -20.90 15.72 -23.62
CA ARG A 41 -20.74 15.90 -22.17
C ARG A 41 -19.80 17.05 -21.82
N GLU A 42 -18.75 17.27 -22.60
CA GLU A 42 -17.83 18.39 -22.41
C GLU A 42 -18.56 19.72 -22.54
N LEU A 43 -19.26 19.92 -23.67
CA LEU A 43 -20.01 21.15 -23.93
C LEU A 43 -21.09 21.39 -22.88
N ARG A 44 -21.88 20.35 -22.55
CA ARG A 44 -22.94 20.46 -21.54
C ARG A 44 -22.42 20.81 -20.15
N ARG A 45 -21.23 20.31 -19.76
CA ARG A 45 -20.69 20.49 -18.41
C ARG A 45 -19.91 21.79 -18.25
N ASN A 46 -19.31 22.30 -19.33
CA ASN A 46 -18.30 23.36 -19.25
C ASN A 46 -18.68 24.63 -20.04
N SER A 47 -19.84 24.65 -20.72
CA SER A 47 -20.42 25.88 -21.26
C SER A 47 -21.09 26.68 -20.15
N VAL A 48 -20.82 27.99 -20.11
CA VAL A 48 -21.52 28.94 -19.24
C VAL A 48 -22.48 29.73 -20.13
N GLY A 49 -23.78 29.47 -19.98
CA GLY A 49 -24.78 29.96 -20.94
C GLY A 49 -24.58 29.32 -22.33
N SER A 50 -24.47 30.15 -23.37
CA SER A 50 -24.21 29.73 -24.75
C SER A 50 -22.72 29.68 -25.12
N GLN A 51 -21.84 30.24 -24.28
CA GLN A 51 -20.43 30.39 -24.58
C GLN A 51 -19.62 29.19 -24.07
N TYR A 52 -18.71 28.69 -24.90
CA TYR A 52 -17.76 27.65 -24.54
C TYR A 52 -16.35 28.24 -24.55
N MET A 53 -15.62 28.11 -23.45
CA MET A 53 -14.25 28.63 -23.32
C MET A 53 -13.30 27.49 -22.90
N PRO A 54 -12.33 27.10 -23.75
CA PRO A 54 -11.40 26.00 -23.47
C PRO A 54 -10.62 26.15 -22.16
N VAL A 55 -10.11 27.35 -21.87
CA VAL A 55 -9.33 27.65 -20.66
C VAL A 55 -10.17 27.47 -19.40
N VAL A 56 -11.42 27.97 -19.42
CA VAL A 56 -12.36 27.83 -18.30
C VAL A 56 -12.74 26.36 -18.12
N ALA A 57 -13.03 25.64 -19.21
CA ALA A 57 -13.34 24.21 -19.19
C ALA A 57 -12.19 23.37 -18.61
N GLN A 58 -10.95 23.69 -18.98
CA GLN A 58 -9.75 23.07 -18.44
C GLN A 58 -9.61 23.34 -16.93
N HIS A 59 -9.80 24.59 -16.49
CA HIS A 59 -9.74 24.95 -15.08
C HIS A 59 -10.82 24.23 -14.26
N GLN A 60 -12.07 24.20 -14.74
CA GLN A 60 -13.17 23.46 -14.10
C GLN A 60 -12.91 21.95 -14.04
N TYR A 61 -12.28 21.38 -15.08
CA TYR A 61 -11.84 19.99 -15.06
C TYR A 61 -10.78 19.75 -13.98
N GLN A 62 -9.74 20.59 -13.90
CA GLN A 62 -8.68 20.50 -12.89
C GLN A 62 -9.24 20.61 -11.46
N ALA A 63 -10.11 21.59 -11.21
CA ALA A 63 -10.78 21.76 -9.92
C ALA A 63 -11.55 20.50 -9.52
N ARG A 64 -12.43 19.98 -10.40
CA ARG A 64 -13.18 18.74 -10.12
C ARG A 64 -12.25 17.55 -9.88
N ARG A 65 -11.17 17.41 -10.67
CA ARG A 65 -10.20 16.33 -10.48
C ARG A 65 -9.43 16.42 -9.18
N ALA A 66 -9.18 17.63 -8.67
CA ALA A 66 -8.58 17.82 -7.36
C ALA A 66 -9.49 17.29 -6.25
N TYR A 67 -10.80 17.58 -6.30
CA TYR A 67 -11.77 17.09 -5.32
C TYR A 67 -12.06 15.59 -5.40
N CYS A 68 -11.91 14.97 -6.57
CA CYS A 68 -12.12 13.52 -6.72
C CYS A 68 -11.03 12.66 -6.05
N LYS A 69 -9.87 13.24 -5.74
CA LYS A 69 -8.76 12.49 -5.15
C LYS A 69 -8.85 12.59 -3.61
N PRO A 70 -8.61 11.49 -2.88
CA PRO A 70 -8.54 11.56 -1.43
C PRO A 70 -7.43 12.53 -1.02
N HIS A 71 -7.80 13.60 -0.31
CA HIS A 71 -6.85 14.56 0.23
C HIS A 71 -6.00 13.90 1.32
N ASN A 72 -4.73 14.28 1.36
CA ASN A 72 -3.84 13.75 2.38
C ASN A 72 -4.14 14.48 3.69
N ARG A 73 -4.65 13.76 4.70
CA ARG A 73 -5.07 14.38 5.98
C ARG A 73 -3.97 15.16 6.68
N LEU A 74 -2.72 14.79 6.43
CA LEU A 74 -1.53 15.45 6.98
C LEU A 74 -1.14 16.75 6.23
N GLU A 75 -1.90 17.16 5.20
CA GLU A 75 -1.79 18.51 4.61
C GLU A 75 -2.23 19.59 5.62
N HIS A 76 -3.09 19.24 6.58
CA HIS A 76 -3.46 20.14 7.67
C HIS A 76 -2.27 20.34 8.62
N THR A 77 -1.75 21.57 8.66
CA THR A 77 -0.54 21.95 9.39
C THR A 77 -0.60 21.57 10.88
N SER A 78 -1.74 21.81 11.54
CA SER A 78 -1.92 21.51 12.96
C SER A 78 -1.83 20.01 13.27
N LEU A 79 -2.45 19.16 12.45
CA LEU A 79 -2.39 17.71 12.61
C LEU A 79 -0.97 17.19 12.34
N LEU A 80 -0.30 17.74 11.32
CA LEU A 80 1.07 17.38 10.98
C LEU A 80 2.03 17.70 12.13
N GLU A 81 1.95 18.90 12.71
CA GLU A 81 2.76 19.32 13.85
C GLU A 81 2.51 18.45 15.07
N LEU A 82 1.25 18.15 15.38
CA LEU A 82 0.89 17.28 16.49
C LEU A 82 1.46 15.85 16.32
N VAL A 83 1.36 15.29 15.12
CA VAL A 83 1.94 13.98 14.81
C VAL A 83 3.46 14.02 14.89
N LYS A 84 4.11 15.07 14.36
CA LYS A 84 5.56 15.27 14.48
C LYS A 84 6.00 15.36 15.94
N HIS A 85 5.32 16.14 16.76
CA HIS A 85 5.62 16.29 18.19
C HIS A 85 5.50 14.95 18.92
N LYS A 86 4.37 14.25 18.79
CA LYS A 86 4.17 12.95 19.46
C LYS A 86 5.18 11.89 19.01
N LEU A 87 5.62 11.93 17.75
CA LEU A 87 6.55 10.96 17.21
C LEU A 87 8.01 11.30 17.56
N LEU A 88 8.43 12.55 17.45
CA LEU A 88 9.83 12.97 17.59
C LEU A 88 10.24 13.27 19.03
N GLU A 89 9.33 13.87 19.81
CA GLU A 89 9.58 14.31 21.19
C GLU A 89 9.08 13.24 22.17
N CYS A 90 7.83 12.77 22.00
CA CYS A 90 7.25 11.78 22.91
C CYS A 90 7.64 10.33 22.56
N GLN A 91 8.27 10.07 21.41
CA GLN A 91 8.70 8.74 20.95
C GLN A 91 7.55 7.71 20.86
N TRP A 92 6.33 8.16 20.57
CA TRP A 92 5.18 7.28 20.41
C TRP A 92 5.23 6.53 19.07
N SER A 93 4.76 5.29 19.08
CA SER A 93 4.56 4.51 17.87
C SER A 93 3.42 5.08 17.02
N PRO A 94 3.45 4.92 15.68
CA PRO A 94 2.34 5.31 14.81
C PRO A 94 0.97 4.74 15.23
N GLU A 95 0.95 3.54 15.81
CA GLU A 95 -0.24 2.89 16.34
C GLU A 95 -0.78 3.57 17.61
N GLU A 96 0.10 3.95 18.53
CA GLU A 96 -0.27 4.72 19.72
C GLU A 96 -0.80 6.10 19.34
N ILE A 97 -0.15 6.79 18.40
CA ILE A 97 -0.59 8.10 17.91
C ILE A 97 -1.99 8.00 17.31
N ALA A 98 -2.21 7.08 16.36
CA ALA A 98 -3.51 6.95 15.70
C ALA A 98 -4.63 6.56 16.69
N ARG A 99 -4.35 5.67 17.64
CA ARG A 99 -5.32 5.28 18.67
C ARG A 99 -5.61 6.42 19.64
N ARG A 100 -4.58 7.15 20.08
CA ARG A 100 -4.76 8.28 20.99
C ARG A 100 -5.56 9.40 20.35
N LEU A 101 -5.23 9.78 19.11
CA LEU A 101 -5.97 10.82 18.40
C LEU A 101 -7.44 10.43 18.20
N ARG A 102 -7.71 9.15 17.95
CA ARG A 102 -9.09 8.63 17.88
C ARG A 102 -9.84 8.78 19.21
N ALA A 103 -9.15 8.57 20.33
CA ALA A 103 -9.75 8.70 21.66
C ALA A 103 -10.01 10.17 22.05
N GLU A 104 -9.10 11.09 21.68
CA GLU A 104 -9.20 12.52 22.03
C GLU A 104 -10.18 13.30 21.15
N TYR A 105 -10.18 13.06 19.82
CA TYR A 105 -10.92 13.87 18.85
C TYR A 105 -12.05 13.10 18.13
N GLY A 106 -12.32 11.86 18.54
CA GLY A 106 -13.36 11.02 17.95
C GLY A 106 -12.91 10.20 16.73
N GLN A 107 -13.86 9.57 16.04
CA GLN A 107 -13.54 8.66 14.94
C GLN A 107 -12.96 9.40 13.70
N TYR A 108 -11.99 8.74 13.03
CA TYR A 108 -11.42 9.11 11.72
C TYR A 108 -10.45 10.31 11.62
N VAL A 109 -9.69 10.63 12.68
CA VAL A 109 -8.62 11.66 12.60
C VAL A 109 -7.53 11.29 11.60
N ILE A 110 -6.84 10.16 11.81
CA ILE A 110 -5.77 9.67 10.95
C ILE A 110 -5.59 8.16 11.13
N SER A 111 -5.21 7.47 10.05
CA SER A 111 -4.91 6.03 10.10
C SER A 111 -3.43 5.78 10.33
N THR A 112 -3.09 4.64 10.94
CA THR A 112 -1.71 4.20 11.13
C THR A 112 -0.96 4.11 9.80
N THR A 113 -1.63 3.60 8.76
CA THR A 113 -1.05 3.50 7.41
C THR A 113 -0.73 4.86 6.81
N THR A 114 -1.56 5.89 7.05
CA THR A 114 -1.26 7.27 6.65
C THR A 114 0.01 7.80 7.31
N ILE A 115 0.19 7.55 8.61
CA ILE A 115 1.39 7.95 9.34
C ILE A 115 2.62 7.22 8.76
N TYR A 116 2.55 5.91 8.57
CA TYR A 116 3.64 5.15 7.94
C TYR A 116 3.99 5.65 6.53
N ARG A 117 2.99 5.91 5.68
CA ARG A 117 3.21 6.48 4.34
C ARG A 117 3.94 7.83 4.42
N ALA A 118 3.59 8.68 5.38
CA ALA A 118 4.26 9.97 5.59
C ALA A 118 5.71 9.84 6.09
N ILE A 119 5.98 8.83 6.93
CA ILE A 119 7.34 8.50 7.37
C ILE A 119 8.19 8.04 6.17
N TYR A 120 7.69 7.07 5.39
CA TYR A 120 8.47 6.47 4.29
C TYR A 120 8.63 7.38 3.08
N SER A 121 7.67 8.27 2.82
CA SER A 121 7.82 9.33 1.80
C SER A 121 8.78 10.45 2.22
N GLY A 122 9.27 10.43 3.46
CA GLY A 122 10.15 11.47 4.00
C GLY A 122 9.46 12.80 4.31
N TRP A 123 8.14 12.85 4.22
CA TRP A 123 7.37 14.08 4.41
C TRP A 123 7.39 14.61 5.86
N LEU A 124 7.63 13.72 6.82
CA LEU A 124 7.82 14.07 8.23
C LEU A 124 9.27 14.49 8.57
N ASN A 125 10.21 14.33 7.65
CA ASN A 125 11.59 14.75 7.89
C ASN A 125 11.67 16.29 7.92
N ALA A 126 12.54 16.84 8.78
CA ALA A 126 12.88 18.26 8.71
C ALA A 126 13.51 18.56 7.34
N GLN A 127 13.31 19.79 6.83
CA GLN A 127 13.67 20.27 5.48
C GLN A 127 15.15 20.06 5.05
N LYS A 128 16.02 19.53 5.92
CA LYS A 128 17.45 19.28 5.69
C LYS A 128 17.90 17.84 6.00
N ALA A 129 17.02 16.95 6.45
CA ALA A 129 17.37 15.58 6.76
C ALA A 129 17.17 14.69 5.52
N PHE A 130 18.22 14.55 4.72
CA PHE A 130 18.20 13.87 3.42
C PHE A 130 17.70 12.43 3.48
N THR A 131 17.90 11.71 4.57
CA THR A 131 17.37 10.34 4.73
C THR A 131 17.37 9.95 6.21
N ALA A 132 16.29 9.28 6.65
CA ALA A 132 16.26 8.41 7.83
C ALA A 132 16.31 9.02 9.26
N SER A 133 15.99 10.31 9.50
CA SER A 133 15.92 10.81 10.90
C SER A 133 14.73 10.21 11.66
N VAL A 134 13.53 10.27 11.06
CA VAL A 134 12.28 9.83 11.70
C VAL A 134 12.24 8.31 11.86
N ILE A 135 12.69 7.56 10.84
CA ILE A 135 12.67 6.09 10.85
C ILE A 135 13.55 5.53 11.97
N LYS A 136 14.71 6.15 12.25
CA LYS A 136 15.62 5.72 13.33
C LYS A 136 15.03 5.96 14.72
N LYS A 137 14.09 6.89 14.86
CA LYS A 137 13.35 7.15 16.11
C LYS A 137 12.20 6.18 16.33
N LEU A 138 11.81 5.40 15.31
CA LEU A 138 10.78 4.38 15.51
C LEU A 138 11.28 3.29 16.46
N ARG A 139 10.36 2.78 17.27
CA ARG A 139 10.64 1.70 18.21
C ARG A 139 11.03 0.45 17.42
N HIS A 140 12.31 0.11 17.42
CA HIS A 140 12.80 -1.13 16.84
C HIS A 140 12.55 -2.28 17.81
N ARG A 141 12.08 -3.41 17.30
CA ARG A 141 12.09 -4.65 18.08
C ARG A 141 13.56 -4.97 18.39
N GLY A 142 13.90 -5.02 19.68
CA GLY A 142 15.26 -5.29 20.12
C GLY A 142 15.79 -6.58 19.50
N LYS A 143 17.12 -6.67 19.33
CA LYS A 143 17.76 -7.89 18.80
C LYS A 143 17.36 -9.07 19.68
N ARG A 144 16.80 -10.12 19.07
CA ARG A 144 16.50 -11.37 19.77
C ARG A 144 17.83 -11.87 20.34
N LYS A 145 17.97 -11.88 21.67
CA LYS A 145 19.18 -12.42 22.31
C LYS A 145 19.32 -13.87 21.85
N ARG A 146 20.37 -14.19 21.10
CA ARG A 146 20.77 -15.59 20.89
C ARG A 146 21.12 -16.14 22.27
N LYS A 147 20.42 -17.18 22.73
CA LYS A 147 20.89 -17.96 23.87
C LYS A 147 22.24 -18.56 23.45
N ARG A 148 23.35 -18.06 23.99
CA ARG A 148 24.63 -18.75 23.91
C ARG A 148 24.43 -20.04 24.70
N SER A 149 24.57 -21.18 24.01
CA SER A 149 24.46 -22.53 24.58
C SER A 149 23.25 -22.71 25.51
N ALA A 150 22.05 -22.77 24.94
CA ALA A 150 20.97 -23.42 25.66
C ALA A 150 21.31 -24.92 25.65
N GLU A 151 21.70 -25.48 26.79
CA GLU A 151 21.69 -26.93 27.00
C GLU A 151 20.33 -27.44 26.53
N GLU A 152 20.34 -28.40 25.60
CA GLU A 152 19.12 -29.01 25.08
C GLU A 152 18.39 -29.69 26.23
N LYS A 153 17.31 -29.06 26.72
CA LYS A 153 16.44 -29.60 27.78
C LYS A 153 15.43 -30.61 27.27
N LEU A 154 15.43 -30.87 25.97
CA LEU A 154 14.63 -31.92 25.35
C LEU A 154 15.29 -33.25 25.72
N GLY A 155 14.57 -34.12 26.41
CA GLY A 155 15.08 -35.44 26.77
C GLY A 155 15.56 -36.18 25.53
N LYS A 156 16.74 -36.80 25.60
CA LYS A 156 17.23 -37.68 24.52
C LYS A 156 16.30 -38.89 24.46
N ILE A 157 15.79 -39.19 23.27
CA ILE A 157 15.04 -40.44 23.02
C ILE A 157 16.01 -41.59 23.29
N GLN A 158 15.66 -42.47 24.23
CA GLN A 158 16.42 -43.69 24.50
C GLN A 158 16.02 -44.72 23.43
N ILE A 159 16.96 -45.04 22.53
CA ILE A 159 16.78 -46.12 21.56
C ILE A 159 17.06 -47.42 22.30
N SER A 160 16.06 -48.29 22.43
CA SER A 160 16.16 -49.52 23.23
C SER A 160 16.64 -50.73 22.43
N HIS A 161 16.52 -50.69 21.10
CA HIS A 161 16.92 -51.78 20.20
C HIS A 161 17.55 -51.18 18.95
N ASP A 162 18.66 -51.78 18.51
CA ASP A 162 19.32 -51.41 17.27
C ASP A 162 18.66 -52.10 16.06
N ILE A 163 18.82 -51.53 14.86
CA ILE A 163 18.28 -52.09 13.61
C ILE A 163 18.77 -53.53 13.34
N THR A 164 19.93 -53.89 13.88
CA THR A 164 20.51 -55.24 13.78
C THR A 164 19.75 -56.29 14.59
N GLU A 165 18.96 -55.89 15.57
CA GLU A 165 18.18 -56.79 16.44
C GLU A 165 16.79 -57.09 15.86
N ARG A 166 16.54 -56.73 14.60
CA ARG A 166 15.23 -56.92 13.98
C ARG A 166 14.87 -58.41 13.86
N PRO A 167 13.58 -58.77 14.04
CA PRO A 167 13.12 -60.13 13.86
C PRO A 167 13.23 -60.55 12.38
N ALA A 168 13.52 -61.83 12.14
CA ALA A 168 13.67 -62.38 10.79
C ALA A 168 12.41 -62.19 9.91
N GLY A 169 11.22 -62.12 10.53
CA GLY A 169 9.97 -61.84 9.81
C GLY A 169 9.89 -60.42 9.22
N ALA A 170 10.53 -59.44 9.87
CA ALA A 170 10.64 -58.07 9.37
C ALA A 170 11.69 -57.96 8.25
N GLU A 171 12.85 -58.61 8.42
CA GLU A 171 13.91 -58.70 7.39
C GLU A 171 13.36 -59.30 6.09
N ASN A 172 12.71 -60.46 6.20
CA ASN A 172 12.21 -61.22 5.05
C ASN A 172 10.83 -60.73 4.58
N ARG A 173 10.24 -59.74 5.24
CA ARG A 173 8.88 -59.21 4.98
C ARG A 173 7.81 -60.30 4.88
N SER A 174 7.91 -61.33 5.74
CA SER A 174 7.02 -62.49 5.71
C SER A 174 5.73 -62.31 6.52
N GLU A 175 5.69 -61.32 7.41
CA GLU A 175 4.55 -61.01 8.29
C GLU A 175 4.06 -59.56 8.09
N ILE A 176 2.75 -59.38 8.13
CA ILE A 176 2.11 -58.05 8.10
C ILE A 176 2.09 -57.50 9.53
N GLY A 177 2.56 -56.27 9.73
CA GLY A 177 2.50 -55.59 11.04
C GLY A 177 3.82 -54.96 11.49
N HIS A 178 4.91 -55.17 10.77
CA HIS A 178 6.17 -54.46 11.01
C HIS A 178 6.14 -53.09 10.33
N TRP A 179 6.17 -52.02 11.13
CA TRP A 179 6.25 -50.63 10.66
C TRP A 179 7.60 -50.05 11.08
N GLU A 180 8.40 -49.65 10.10
CA GLU A 180 9.68 -48.99 10.32
C GLU A 180 9.56 -47.50 9.93
N ALA A 181 10.14 -46.62 10.75
CA ALA A 181 10.20 -45.19 10.47
C ALA A 181 11.64 -44.71 10.63
N ASP A 182 12.22 -44.16 9.57
CA ASP A 182 13.58 -43.64 9.59
C ASP A 182 13.65 -42.35 10.42
N THR A 183 14.48 -42.36 11.46
CA THR A 183 14.80 -41.12 12.21
C THR A 183 16.03 -40.47 11.58
N VAL A 184 15.82 -39.44 10.77
CA VAL A 184 16.92 -38.65 10.19
C VAL A 184 17.28 -37.50 11.13
N VAL A 185 18.51 -37.45 11.61
CA VAL A 185 19.01 -36.31 12.39
C VAL A 185 19.59 -35.26 11.44
N GLY A 186 18.99 -34.07 11.42
CA GLY A 186 19.48 -32.94 10.63
C GLY A 186 20.82 -32.41 11.14
N GLN A 187 21.66 -31.91 10.23
CA GLN A 187 22.95 -31.31 10.61
C GLN A 187 22.72 -30.06 11.49
N GLN A 188 23.27 -30.09 12.71
CA GLN A 188 23.23 -29.01 13.72
C GLN A 188 21.86 -28.74 14.39
N GLY A 189 21.29 -29.73 15.10
CA GLY A 189 20.24 -29.48 16.11
C GLY A 189 18.98 -28.81 15.56
N LYS A 190 18.75 -28.93 14.25
CA LYS A 190 17.51 -28.53 13.60
C LYS A 190 16.71 -29.79 13.33
N PRO A 191 15.40 -29.79 13.58
CA PRO A 191 14.55 -30.90 13.18
C PRO A 191 14.72 -31.13 11.67
N ALA A 192 14.89 -32.39 11.28
CA ALA A 192 14.71 -32.78 9.89
C ALA A 192 13.23 -33.18 9.73
N LEU A 193 12.62 -32.65 8.67
CA LEU A 193 11.18 -32.54 8.37
C LEU A 193 10.47 -31.35 9.05
#